data_AF-A0A356WZI7-F1
#
_entry.id   AF-A0A356WZI7-F1
#
_cell.length_a   1.000
_cell.length_b   1.000
_cell.length_c   1.000
_cell.angle_alpha   90.00
_cell.angle_beta   90.00
_cell.angle_gamma   90.00
#
_symmetry.space_group_name_H-M   'P 1'
#
loop_
_entity.id
_entity.type
_entity.pdbx_description
1 polymer ?
#
loop_
_entity_poly.entity_id
_entity_poly.type
_entity_poly.pdbx_seq_one_letter_code
_entity_poly.pdbx_strand_id
1 'polypeptide(L)'
;IDDALEAVRSAQEEGIVPGGGVALLRAVTDLSVTTDNEEQGLGAQIVLKACEAPLRTMARNAGESEDIIIERVRNGQGDEGYDFLNRCMVSAYERGIIDPKKVTRCALENAASAAGTLLTTSHAIVKV
;
A
#
# COMPACT_ATOMS: atom_id res chain seq x y z
N ILE A 1 2.12 -2.53 22.80
CA ILE A 1 1.10 -3.53 23.21
C ILE A 1 -0.26 -3.06 22.71
N ASP A 2 -0.62 -1.80 22.94
CA ASP A 2 -1.87 -1.20 22.47
C ASP A 2 -2.07 -1.29 20.94
N ASP A 3 -1.03 -1.04 20.14
CA ASP A 3 -1.10 -1.15 18.67
C ASP A 3 -1.50 -2.55 18.19
N ALA A 4 -1.04 -3.60 18.88
CA ALA A 4 -1.35 -4.98 18.54
C ALA A 4 -2.81 -5.34 18.88
N LEU A 5 -3.32 -4.81 20.00
CA LEU A 5 -4.73 -4.97 20.40
C LEU A 5 -5.67 -4.33 19.37
N GLU A 6 -5.37 -3.10 18.96
CA GLU A 6 -6.17 -2.39 17.95
C GLU A 6 -6.09 -3.04 16.57
N ALA A 7 -4.94 -3.59 16.18
CA ALA A 7 -4.80 -4.36 14.96
C ALA A 7 -5.66 -5.63 14.97
N VAL A 8 -5.65 -6.39 16.07
CA VAL A 8 -6.49 -7.60 16.21
C VAL A 8 -7.97 -7.24 16.16
N ARG A 9 -8.39 -6.19 16.86
CA ARG A 9 -9.77 -5.71 16.83
C ARG A 9 -10.20 -5.31 15.41
N SER A 10 -9.36 -4.55 14.72
CA SER A 10 -9.60 -4.13 13.33
C SER A 10 -9.68 -5.32 12.37
N ALA A 11 -8.87 -6.35 12.58
CA ALA A 11 -8.90 -7.59 11.82
C ALA A 11 -10.18 -8.40 12.06
N GLN A 12 -10.72 -8.38 13.28
CA GLN A 12 -12.02 -9.01 13.57
C GLN A 12 -13.19 -8.28 12.91
N GLU A 13 -13.12 -6.96 12.79
CA GLU A 13 -14.19 -6.13 12.22
C GLU A 13 -14.26 -6.20 10.67
N GLU A 14 -13.12 -6.08 9.97
CA GLU A 14 -13.09 -5.99 8.50
C GLU A 14 -12.31 -7.13 7.82
N GLY A 15 -11.74 -8.07 8.59
CA GLY A 15 -10.91 -9.14 8.08
C GLY A 15 -9.44 -8.75 7.88
N ILE A 16 -8.69 -9.68 7.31
CA ILE A 16 -7.25 -9.55 7.02
C ILE A 16 -6.99 -9.62 5.52
N VAL A 17 -5.85 -9.08 5.12
CA VAL A 17 -5.33 -9.12 3.74
C VAL A 17 -3.85 -9.49 3.75
N PRO A 18 -3.26 -9.91 2.60
CA PRO A 18 -1.83 -10.15 2.49
C PRO A 18 -1.06 -8.88 2.84
N GLY A 19 -0.19 -8.96 3.84
CA GLY A 19 0.54 -7.81 4.34
C GLY A 19 1.69 -7.38 3.44
N GLY A 20 2.53 -6.48 3.95
CA GLY A 20 3.77 -6.12 3.25
C GLY A 20 3.53 -5.41 1.91
N GLY A 21 2.42 -4.67 1.78
CA GLY A 21 2.07 -3.94 0.56
C GLY A 21 1.57 -4.82 -0.60
N VAL A 22 1.50 -6.15 -0.41
CA VAL A 22 0.98 -7.08 -1.43
C VAL A 22 -0.48 -6.76 -1.75
N ALA A 23 -1.32 -6.56 -0.73
CA ALA A 23 -2.74 -6.24 -0.93
C ALA A 23 -2.96 -5.01 -1.82
N LEU A 24 -2.20 -3.94 -1.59
CA LEU A 24 -2.30 -2.70 -2.38
C LEU A 24 -1.83 -2.92 -3.82
N LEU A 25 -0.68 -3.56 -4.01
CA LEU A 25 -0.15 -3.86 -5.34
C LEU A 25 -1.12 -4.73 -6.15
N ARG A 26 -1.69 -5.76 -5.52
CA ARG A 26 -2.70 -6.63 -6.13
C ARG A 26 -3.95 -5.87 -6.54
N ALA A 27 -4.44 -4.98 -5.67
CA ALA A 27 -5.65 -4.21 -5.95
C ALA A 27 -5.49 -3.27 -7.15
N VAL A 28 -4.27 -2.80 -7.45
CA VAL A 28 -4.03 -1.83 -8.52
C VAL A 28 -3.50 -2.43 -9.83
N THR A 29 -2.98 -3.66 -9.82
CA THR A 29 -2.24 -4.23 -10.98
C THR A 29 -3.05 -4.25 -12.27
N ASP A 30 -4.37 -4.52 -12.19
CA ASP A 30 -5.27 -4.54 -13.35
C ASP A 30 -6.43 -3.52 -13.22
N LEU A 31 -6.26 -2.51 -12.36
CA LEU A 31 -7.31 -1.54 -12.09
C LEU A 31 -7.32 -0.44 -13.16
N SER A 32 -8.38 -0.42 -13.97
CA SER A 32 -8.69 0.70 -14.86
C SER A 32 -9.65 1.68 -14.19
N VAL A 33 -9.24 2.94 -14.10
CA VAL A 33 -10.07 4.02 -13.53
C VAL A 33 -10.61 4.89 -14.67
N THR A 34 -11.93 4.94 -14.82
CA THR A 34 -12.60 5.83 -15.77
C THR A 34 -12.58 7.26 -15.23
N THR A 35 -12.17 8.22 -16.05
CA THR A 35 -12.09 9.64 -15.68
C THR A 35 -12.76 10.52 -16.71
N ASP A 36 -13.21 11.70 -16.31
CA ASP A 36 -13.94 12.62 -17.19
C ASP A 36 -13.00 13.41 -18.12
N ASN A 37 -11.74 13.59 -17.70
CA ASN A 37 -10.73 14.33 -18.45
C ASN A 37 -9.31 13.78 -18.18
N GLU A 38 -8.34 14.32 -18.93
CA GLU A 38 -6.93 13.91 -18.89
C GLU A 38 -6.26 14.22 -17.53
N GLU A 39 -6.57 15.35 -16.90
CA GLU A 39 -5.99 15.74 -15.61
C GLU A 39 -6.40 14.78 -14.49
N GLN A 40 -7.68 14.40 -14.47
CA GLN A 40 -8.17 13.35 -13.57
C GLN A 40 -7.50 12.01 -13.87
N GLY A 41 -7.29 11.68 -15.15
CA GLY A 41 -6.57 10.48 -15.57
C GLY A 41 -5.14 10.44 -15.03
N LEU A 42 -4.43 11.56 -15.09
CA LEU A 42 -3.11 11.71 -14.50
C LEU A 42 -3.15 11.54 -12.97
N GLY A 43 -4.13 12.15 -12.30
CA GLY A 43 -4.36 11.98 -10.87
C GLY A 43 -4.56 10.53 -10.46
N ALA A 44 -5.38 9.78 -11.21
CA ALA A 44 -5.59 8.36 -10.98
C ALA A 44 -4.28 7.57 -11.12
N GLN A 45 -3.48 7.82 -12.17
CA GLN A 45 -2.18 7.17 -12.35
C GLN A 45 -1.21 7.44 -11.19
N ILE A 46 -1.20 8.66 -10.64
CA ILE A 46 -0.38 9.01 -9.47
C ILE A 46 -0.76 8.15 -8.27
N VAL A 47 -2.06 7.99 -7.99
CA VAL A 47 -2.55 7.17 -6.87
C VAL A 47 -2.22 5.70 -7.09
N LEU A 48 -2.46 5.15 -8.30
CA LEU A 48 -2.13 3.76 -8.62
C LEU A 48 -0.63 3.47 -8.41
N LYS A 49 0.23 4.39 -8.85
CA LYS A 49 1.68 4.27 -8.64
C LYS A 49 2.08 4.40 -7.16
N ALA A 50 1.40 5.26 -6.40
CA ALA A 50 1.66 5.43 -4.97
C ALA A 50 1.36 4.16 -4.16
N CYS A 51 0.43 3.31 -4.61
CA CYS A 51 0.15 2.01 -3.99
C CYS A 51 1.35 1.05 -3.99
N GLU A 52 2.35 1.25 -4.85
CA GLU A 52 3.61 0.49 -4.81
C GLU A 52 4.55 0.91 -3.67
N ALA A 53 4.37 2.13 -3.14
CA ALA A 53 5.32 2.75 -2.23
C ALA A 53 5.60 1.96 -0.94
N PRO A 54 4.64 1.27 -0.30
CA PRO A 54 4.93 0.46 0.88
C PRO A 54 5.94 -0.66 0.58
N LEU A 55 5.73 -1.41 -0.51
CA LEU A 55 6.63 -2.49 -0.92
C LEU A 55 8.01 -1.95 -1.32
N ARG A 56 8.06 -0.82 -2.05
CA ARG A 56 9.32 -0.11 -2.36
C ARG A 56 10.09 0.26 -1.12
N THR A 57 9.39 0.81 -0.13
CA THR A 57 10.00 1.27 1.12
C THR A 57 10.63 0.10 1.88
N MET A 58 9.95 -1.04 1.94
CA MET A 58 10.51 -2.25 2.57
C MET A 58 11.70 -2.81 1.79
N ALA A 59 11.64 -2.87 0.47
CA ALA A 59 12.77 -3.30 -0.37
C ALA A 59 14.00 -2.41 -0.15
N ARG A 60 13.81 -1.09 -0.15
CA ARG A 60 14.86 -0.12 0.16
C ARG A 60 15.45 -0.33 1.55
N ASN A 61 14.60 -0.50 2.56
CA ASN A 61 15.03 -0.74 3.94
C ASN A 61 15.79 -2.07 4.09
N ALA A 62 15.46 -3.08 3.28
CA ALA A 62 16.14 -4.37 3.23
C ALA A 62 17.45 -4.35 2.41
N GLY A 63 17.75 -3.24 1.72
CA GLY A 63 18.91 -3.10 0.83
C GLY A 63 18.75 -3.83 -0.50
N GLU A 64 17.51 -4.08 -0.93
CA GLU A 64 17.18 -4.81 -2.15
C GLU A 64 16.63 -3.88 -3.25
N SER A 65 16.68 -4.34 -4.50
CA SER A 65 16.18 -3.56 -5.63
C SER A 65 14.66 -3.46 -5.61
N GLU A 66 14.15 -2.24 -5.45
CA GLU A 66 12.72 -1.94 -5.40
C GLU A 66 11.97 -2.49 -6.63
N ASP A 67 12.51 -2.26 -7.82
CA ASP A 67 11.86 -2.65 -9.07
C ASP A 67 11.83 -4.17 -9.25
N ILE A 68 12.91 -4.87 -8.86
CA ILE A 68 12.95 -6.33 -8.94
C ILE A 68 11.93 -6.94 -7.97
N ILE A 69 11.80 -6.38 -6.76
CA ILE A 69 10.87 -6.91 -5.76
C ILE A 69 9.42 -6.65 -6.16
N ILE A 70 9.10 -5.44 -6.64
CA ILE A 70 7.76 -5.17 -7.16
C ILE A 70 7.42 -6.11 -8.29
N GLU A 71 8.32 -6.29 -9.26
CA GLU A 71 8.01 -7.11 -10.43
C GLU A 71 7.84 -8.58 -10.06
N ARG A 72 8.63 -9.09 -9.10
CA ARG A 72 8.44 -10.43 -8.55
C ARG A 72 7.10 -10.60 -7.86
N VAL A 73 6.74 -9.65 -6.98
CA VAL A 73 5.44 -9.71 -6.30
C VAL A 73 4.34 -9.56 -7.34
N ARG A 74 4.37 -8.57 -8.23
CA ARG A 74 3.37 -8.35 -9.30
C ARG A 74 3.08 -9.62 -10.11
N ASN A 75 4.13 -10.36 -10.50
CA ASN A 75 3.98 -11.61 -11.26
C ASN A 75 3.49 -12.82 -10.45
N GLY A 76 3.49 -12.73 -9.12
CA GLY A 76 2.87 -13.74 -8.25
C GLY A 76 1.33 -13.69 -8.28
N GLN A 77 0.70 -14.67 -7.64
CA GLN A 77 -0.75 -14.81 -7.60
C GLN A 77 -1.30 -14.74 -6.17
N GLY A 78 -2.53 -14.23 -6.02
CA GLY A 78 -3.21 -14.20 -4.73
C GLY A 78 -2.39 -13.51 -3.64
N ASP A 79 -2.07 -14.26 -2.59
CA ASP A 79 -1.31 -13.82 -1.41
C ASP A 79 0.20 -14.06 -1.52
N GLU A 80 0.72 -14.45 -2.69
CA GLU A 80 2.16 -14.53 -2.90
C GLU A 80 2.80 -13.15 -2.74
N GLY A 81 3.70 -13.06 -1.76
CA GLY A 81 4.41 -11.86 -1.35
C GLY A 81 5.90 -12.13 -1.14
N TYR A 82 6.58 -11.17 -0.52
CA TYR A 82 8.01 -11.25 -0.25
C TYR A 82 8.29 -11.13 1.25
N ASP A 83 8.94 -12.14 1.82
CA ASP A 83 9.44 -12.11 3.20
C ASP A 83 10.81 -11.42 3.21
N PHE A 84 10.86 -10.15 3.62
CA PHE A 84 12.10 -9.38 3.68
C PHE A 84 13.09 -9.83 4.77
N LEU A 85 12.62 -10.57 5.79
CA LEU A 85 13.49 -11.12 6.82
C LEU A 85 14.31 -12.29 6.27
N ASN A 86 13.67 -13.13 5.46
CA ASN A 86 14.26 -14.36 4.91
C ASN A 86 14.66 -14.23 3.44
N ARG A 87 14.32 -13.10 2.82
CA ARG A 87 14.66 -12.71 1.45
C ARG A 87 14.16 -13.70 0.39
N CYS A 88 12.91 -14.13 0.51
CA CYS A 88 12.29 -15.08 -0.40
C CYS A 88 10.81 -14.79 -0.69
N MET A 89 10.32 -15.29 -1.83
CA MET A 89 8.89 -15.29 -2.14
C MET A 89 8.18 -16.34 -1.29
N VAL A 90 7.03 -16.00 -0.72
CA VAL A 90 6.24 -16.85 0.16
C VAL A 90 4.74 -16.60 -0.02
N SER A 91 3.90 -17.57 0.38
CA SER A 91 2.50 -17.26 0.71
C SER A 91 2.46 -16.41 1.97
N ALA A 92 1.90 -15.20 1.85
CA ALA A 92 1.82 -14.27 2.97
C ALA A 92 0.94 -14.81 4.11
N TYR A 93 -0.16 -15.52 3.79
CA TYR A 93 -1.01 -16.11 4.82
C TYR A 93 -0.34 -17.26 5.55
N GLU A 94 0.30 -18.18 4.82
CA GLU A 94 1.03 -19.30 5.45
C GLU A 94 2.19 -18.81 6.32
N ARG A 95 2.85 -17.72 5.90
CA ARG A 95 3.94 -17.10 6.66
C ARG A 95 3.46 -16.21 7.81
N GLY A 96 2.17 -15.88 7.86
CA GLY A 96 1.59 -14.96 8.86
C GLY A 96 1.94 -13.49 8.62
N ILE A 97 2.34 -13.11 7.40
CA ILE A 97 2.57 -11.72 7.00
C ILE A 97 1.22 -11.14 6.57
N ILE A 98 0.44 -10.68 7.55
CA ILE A 98 -0.93 -10.23 7.35
C ILE A 98 -1.13 -8.83 7.91
N ASP A 99 -1.97 -8.06 7.22
CA ASP A 99 -2.39 -6.74 7.67
C ASP A 99 -3.91 -6.72 7.89
N PRO A 100 -4.43 -6.03 8.92
CA PRO A 100 -5.86 -5.77 9.02
C PRO A 100 -6.33 -4.96 7.81
N LYS A 101 -7.41 -5.41 7.16
CA LYS A 101 -7.95 -4.76 5.95
C LYS A 101 -8.26 -3.28 6.20
N LYS A 102 -8.88 -2.99 7.35
CA LYS A 102 -9.23 -1.64 7.80
C LYS A 102 -8.02 -0.71 7.83
N VAL A 103 -6.89 -1.18 8.37
CA VAL A 103 -5.67 -0.38 8.49
C VAL A 103 -5.12 -0.03 7.11
N THR A 104 -5.04 -1.01 6.22
CA THR A 104 -4.56 -0.81 4.83
C THR A 104 -5.44 0.20 4.08
N ARG A 105 -6.77 0.03 4.17
CA ARG A 105 -7.76 0.92 3.54
C ARG A 105 -7.68 2.34 4.09
N CYS A 106 -7.73 2.50 5.41
CA CYS A 106 -7.71 3.80 6.07
C CYS A 106 -6.38 4.54 5.85
N ALA A 107 -5.25 3.81 5.79
CA ALA A 107 -3.96 4.43 5.48
C ALA A 107 -3.98 5.09 4.09
N LEU A 108 -4.51 4.40 3.08
CA LEU A 108 -4.63 4.94 1.73
C LEU A 108 -5.60 6.12 1.65
N GLU A 109 -6.80 5.98 2.24
CA GLU A 109 -7.82 7.04 2.26
C GLU A 109 -7.31 8.32 2.94
N ASN A 110 -6.67 8.19 4.10
CA ASN A 110 -6.13 9.33 4.85
C ASN A 110 -4.95 9.98 4.11
N ALA A 111 -4.07 9.19 3.51
CA ALA A 111 -2.95 9.70 2.72
C ALA A 111 -3.45 10.48 1.50
N ALA A 112 -4.43 9.95 0.77
CA ALA A 112 -5.04 10.62 -0.38
C ALA A 112 -5.74 11.93 0.02
N SER A 113 -6.47 11.93 1.15
CA SER A 113 -7.15 13.12 1.68
C SER A 113 -6.16 14.23 2.03
N ALA A 114 -5.09 13.90 2.76
CA ALA A 114 -4.07 14.86 3.14
C ALA A 114 -3.30 15.38 1.91
N ALA A 115 -2.91 14.49 0.99
CA ALA A 115 -2.22 14.88 -0.23
C ALA A 115 -3.08 15.79 -1.12
N GLY A 116 -4.36 15.47 -1.31
CA GLY A 116 -5.28 16.29 -2.11
C GLY A 116 -5.47 17.69 -1.52
N THR A 117 -5.56 17.80 -0.20
CA THR A 117 -5.60 19.10 0.49
C THR A 117 -4.31 19.89 0.27
N LEU A 118 -3.16 19.24 0.42
CA LEU A 118 -1.86 19.90 0.23
C LEU A 118 -1.65 20.37 -1.21
N LEU A 119 -2.00 19.54 -2.21
CA LEU A 119 -1.84 19.87 -3.63
C LEU A 119 -2.70 21.07 -4.07
N THR A 120 -3.84 21.29 -3.44
CA THR A 120 -4.77 22.39 -3.77
C THR A 120 -4.57 23.64 -2.91
N THR A 121 -3.67 23.58 -1.93
CA THR A 121 -3.38 24.71 -1.03
C THR A 121 -2.40 25.69 -1.67
N SER A 122 -2.80 26.95 -1.83
CA SER A 122 -1.97 28.00 -2.45
C SER A 122 -1.12 28.81 -1.46
N HIS A 123 -1.55 28.91 -0.19
CA HIS A 123 -0.90 29.73 0.83
C HIS A 123 -0.93 29.02 2.19
N ALA A 124 0.13 29.19 2.98
CA ALA A 124 0.20 28.76 4.37
C ALA A 124 0.68 29.92 5.24
N ILE A 125 0.07 30.09 6.41
CA ILE A 125 0.47 31.10 7.40
C ILE A 125 1.14 30.37 8.56
N VAL A 126 2.37 30.76 8.89
CA VAL A 126 3.14 30.17 9.99
C VAL A 126 3.43 31.26 11.02
N LYS A 127 3.17 30.96 12.29
CA LYS A 127 3.59 31.82 13.40
C LYS A 127 5.09 31.59 13.64
N VAL A 128 5.87 32.66 13.54
CA VAL A 128 7.30 32.69 13.88
C VAL A 128 7.46 32.82 15.39
#